data_AF-A0A7Y0XBN4-F1
#
_entry.id   AF-A0A7Y0XBN4-F1
#
_cell.length_a   1.000
_cell.length_b   1.000
_cell.length_c   1.000
_cell.angle_alpha   90.00
_cell.angle_beta   90.00
_cell.angle_gamma   90.00
#
_symmetry.space_group_name_H-M   'P 1'
#
loop_
_entity.id
_entity.type
_entity.pdbx_description
1 polymer ?
#
loop_
_entity_poly.entity_id
_entity_poly.type
_entity_poly.pdbx_seq_one_letter_code
_entity_poly.pdbx_strand_id
1 'polypeptide(L)'
;KQKTDRAPVVIAKGTDHMAMKIREVAREHDITIVPAPPLARALYHTTELEQEIPDGLFTAVAQVLAFVFQLKQYRKRGGQRPKI
;
A
#
# COMPACT_ATOMS: atom_id res chain seq x y z
N LYS A 1 16.31 -9.11 12.27
CA LYS A 1 17.12 -8.45 11.21
C LYS A 1 16.17 -7.78 10.23
N GLN A 2 15.95 -6.46 10.35
CA GLN A 2 15.30 -5.70 9.27
C GLN A 2 16.14 -5.89 8.01
N LYS A 3 15.59 -6.55 6.99
CA LYS A 3 16.24 -6.71 5.69
C LYS A 3 16.23 -5.33 5.03
N THR A 4 17.44 -4.79 4.86
CA THR A 4 17.98 -3.86 3.85
C THR A 4 16.99 -2.88 3.19
N ASP A 5 17.32 -1.60 3.19
CA ASP A 5 16.69 -0.46 2.49
C ASP A 5 16.40 -0.74 1.00
N ARG A 6 15.42 -1.61 0.73
CA ARG A 6 14.91 -1.89 -0.61
C ARG A 6 13.62 -1.12 -0.77
N ALA A 7 13.46 -0.50 -1.93
CA ALA A 7 12.23 0.18 -2.26
C ALA A 7 11.04 -0.80 -2.16
N PRO A 8 9.83 -0.30 -1.85
CA PRO A 8 8.63 -1.14 -1.86
C PRO A 8 8.46 -1.86 -3.19
N VAL A 9 8.04 -3.13 -3.14
CA VAL A 9 7.86 -3.99 -4.31
C VAL A 9 6.38 -4.24 -4.57
N VAL A 10 5.98 -4.24 -5.84
CA VAL A 10 4.63 -4.60 -6.25
C VAL A 10 4.49 -6.12 -6.34
N ILE A 11 3.77 -6.71 -5.39
CA ILE A 11 3.55 -8.18 -5.34
C ILE A 11 2.25 -8.62 -6.04
N ALA A 12 1.32 -7.70 -6.28
CA ALA A 12 0.06 -7.95 -6.97
C ALA A 12 -0.47 -6.66 -7.59
N LYS A 13 -0.95 -6.72 -8.83
CA LYS A 13 -1.65 -5.63 -9.52
C LYS A 13 -2.70 -6.19 -10.48
N GLY A 14 -3.75 -5.42 -10.76
CA GLY A 14 -4.82 -5.83 -11.68
C GLY A 14 -5.88 -4.75 -11.84
N THR A 15 -6.73 -4.91 -12.85
CA THR A 15 -7.93 -4.08 -13.10
C THR A 15 -9.20 -4.92 -12.94
N ASP A 16 -10.35 -4.25 -12.87
CA ASP A 16 -11.67 -4.85 -12.93
C ASP A 16 -11.85 -6.06 -11.99
N HIS A 17 -12.14 -7.24 -12.55
CA HIS A 17 -12.35 -8.47 -11.79
C HIS A 17 -11.12 -8.86 -10.96
N MET A 18 -9.91 -8.68 -11.50
CA MET A 18 -8.67 -9.00 -10.80
C MET A 18 -8.46 -8.05 -9.61
N ALA A 19 -8.73 -6.75 -9.80
CA ALA A 19 -8.68 -5.77 -8.71
C ALA A 19 -9.71 -6.09 -7.61
N MET A 20 -10.91 -6.56 -7.99
CA MET A 20 -11.91 -7.02 -7.03
C MET A 20 -11.41 -8.22 -6.23
N LYS A 21 -10.81 -9.21 -6.89
CA LYS A 21 -10.28 -10.41 -6.22
C LYS A 21 -9.11 -10.08 -5.28
N ILE A 22 -8.19 -9.20 -5.68
CA ILE A 22 -7.10 -8.73 -4.81
C ILE A 22 -7.68 -8.09 -3.53
N ARG A 23 -8.72 -7.25 -3.66
CA ARG A 23 -9.38 -6.61 -2.51
C ARG A 23 -10.14 -7.60 -1.63
N GLU A 24 -10.71 -8.65 -2.21
CA GLU A 24 -11.37 -9.73 -1.48
C GLU A 24 -10.35 -10.46 -0.58
N VAL A 25 -9.28 -10.98 -1.17
CA VAL A 25 -8.19 -11.67 -0.45
C VAL A 25 -7.55 -10.75 0.60
N ALA A 26 -7.34 -9.47 0.27
CA ALA A 26 -6.81 -8.50 1.23
C ALA A 26 -7.70 -8.37 2.48
N ARG A 27 -9.04 -8.42 2.33
CA ARG A 27 -9.96 -8.37 3.48
C ARG A 27 -9.92 -9.66 4.30
N GLU A 28 -9.85 -10.82 3.65
CA GLU A 28 -9.75 -12.13 4.30
C GLU A 28 -8.50 -12.25 5.20
N HIS A 29 -7.43 -11.54 4.84
CA HIS A 29 -6.15 -11.54 5.56
C HIS A 29 -5.90 -10.27 6.40
N ASP A 30 -6.94 -9.47 6.68
CA ASP A 30 -6.84 -8.24 7.47
C ASP A 30 -5.81 -7.21 6.93
N ILE A 31 -5.58 -7.21 5.62
CA ILE A 31 -4.73 -6.26 4.92
C ILE A 31 -5.49 -4.95 4.71
N THR A 32 -4.92 -3.84 5.17
CA THR A 32 -5.53 -2.51 5.08
C THR A 32 -5.56 -2.04 3.62
N ILE A 33 -6.75 -1.69 3.13
CA ILE A 33 -6.96 -1.10 1.80
C ILE A 33 -7.05 0.42 1.95
N VAL A 34 -6.15 1.15 1.28
CA VAL A 34 -6.11 2.61 1.29
C VAL A 34 -6.47 3.15 -0.10
N PRO A 35 -7.57 3.90 -0.26
CA PRO A 35 -7.93 4.49 -1.54
C PRO A 35 -7.05 5.71 -1.84
N ALA A 36 -6.20 5.60 -2.87
CA ALA A 36 -5.40 6.71 -3.39
C ALA A 36 -5.39 6.66 -4.93
N PRO A 37 -6.46 7.11 -5.62
CA PRO A 37 -6.61 6.88 -7.06
C PRO A 37 -5.44 7.37 -7.94
N PRO A 38 -4.84 8.56 -7.71
CA PRO A 38 -3.68 8.99 -8.50
C PRO A 38 -2.46 8.08 -8.31
N LEU A 39 -2.15 7.73 -7.06
CA LEU A 39 -1.01 6.87 -6.73
C LEU A 39 -1.21 5.44 -7.25
N ALA A 40 -2.41 4.90 -7.11
CA ALA A 40 -2.74 3.56 -7.60
C ALA A 40 -2.56 3.47 -9.12
N ARG A 41 -3.00 4.48 -9.88
CA ARG A 41 -2.78 4.54 -11.33
C ARG A 41 -1.29 4.66 -11.67
N ALA A 42 -0.56 5.53 -10.97
CA ALA A 42 0.87 5.69 -11.18
C ALA A 42 1.60 4.35 -11.00
N LEU A 43 1.42 3.70 -9.84
CA LEU A 43 2.01 2.39 -9.54
C LEU A 43 1.62 1.32 -10.57
N TYR A 44 0.37 1.28 -11.00
CA TYR A 44 -0.09 0.30 -11.99
C TYR A 44 0.62 0.45 -13.34
N HIS A 45 0.84 1.68 -13.79
CA HIS A 45 1.45 1.99 -15.09
C HIS A 45 2.98 2.03 -15.08
N THR A 46 3.62 2.31 -13.94
CA THR A 46 5.07 2.51 -13.86
C THR A 46 5.84 1.34 -13.26
N THR A 47 5.16 0.33 -12.70
CA THR A 47 5.82 -0.77 -11.99
C THR A 47 5.19 -2.10 -12.34
N GLU A 48 6.02 -3.06 -12.77
CA GLU A 48 5.58 -4.43 -13.03
C GLU A 48 5.57 -5.28 -11.76
N LEU A 49 4.98 -6.47 -11.88
CA LEU A 49 5.01 -7.44 -10.79
C LEU A 49 6.45 -7.79 -10.41
N GLU A 50 6.67 -7.94 -9.12
CA GLU A 50 7.97 -8.25 -8.49
C GLU A 50 9.06 -7.18 -8.70
N GLN A 51 8.68 -6.00 -9.20
CA GLN A 51 9.59 -4.87 -9.34
C GLN A 51 9.43 -3.85 -8.21
N GLU A 52 10.55 -3.18 -7.93
CA GLU A 52 10.60 -2.01 -7.06
C GLU A 52 9.89 -0.82 -7.71
N ILE A 53 9.20 -0.02 -6.89
CA ILE A 53 8.56 1.21 -7.36
C ILE A 53 9.63 2.22 -7.82
N PRO A 54 9.30 3.15 -8.74
CA PRO A 54 10.24 4.21 -9.13
C PRO A 54 10.40 5.26 -8.01
N ASP A 55 11.59 5.87 -7.95
CA ASP A 55 11.97 6.90 -6.96
C ASP A 55 10.96 8.05 -6.85
N GLY A 56 10.39 8.46 -7.98
CA GLY A 56 9.38 9.53 -8.03
C GLY A 56 8.10 9.24 -7.25
N LEU A 57 7.85 7.98 -6.87
CA LEU A 57 6.69 7.57 -6.08
C LEU A 57 7.04 7.27 -4.61
N PHE A 58 8.31 7.35 -4.21
CA PHE A 58 8.75 6.98 -2.86
C PHE A 58 8.05 7.78 -1.78
N THR A 59 7.98 9.10 -1.92
CA THR A 59 7.34 9.98 -0.91
C THR A 59 5.87 9.64 -0.74
N ALA A 60 5.14 9.45 -1.85
CA ALA A 60 3.71 9.13 -1.81
C ALA A 60 3.46 7.75 -1.17
N VAL A 61 4.28 6.75 -1.51
CA VAL A 61 4.16 5.41 -0.90
C VAL A 61 4.56 5.44 0.57
N ALA A 62 5.60 6.20 0.95
CA ALA A 62 6.01 6.37 2.34
C ALA A 62 4.90 6.99 3.20
N GLN A 63 4.17 7.99 2.67
CA GLN A 63 3.00 8.58 3.34
C GLN A 63 1.90 7.55 3.58
N VAL A 64 1.59 6.71 2.59
CA VAL A 64 0.60 5.63 2.74
C VAL A 64 1.05 4.62 3.79
N LEU A 65 2.32 4.20 3.78
CA LEU A 65 2.88 3.28 4.76
C LEU A 65 2.84 3.88 6.18
N ALA A 66 3.19 5.15 6.33
CA ALA A 66 3.11 5.87 7.59
C ALA A 66 1.67 5.93 8.11
N PHE A 67 0.70 6.24 7.25
CA PHE A 67 -0.72 6.22 7.58
C PHE A 67 -1.19 4.83 8.06
N VAL A 68 -0.84 3.77 7.33
CA VAL A 68 -1.20 2.39 7.71
C VAL A 68 -0.57 2.02 9.06
N PHE A 69 0.69 2.41 9.29
CA PHE A 69 1.35 2.18 10.57
C PHE A 69 0.62 2.89 11.71
N GLN A 70 0.34 4.19 11.56
CA GLN A 70 -0.39 4.98 12.54
C GLN A 70 -1.80 4.42 12.79
N LEU A 71 -2.49 3.96 11.74
CA LEU A 71 -3.82 3.37 11.86
C LEU A 71 -3.79 2.07 12.68
N LYS A 72 -2.77 1.24 12.46
CA LYS A 72 -2.53 0.04 13.28
C LYS A 72 -2.24 0.40 14.74
N GLN A 73 -1.46 1.45 15.00
CA GLN A 73 -1.20 1.92 16.36
C GLN A 73 -2.48 2.44 17.04
N TYR A 74 -3.27 3.25 16.35
CA TYR A 74 -4.56 3.75 16.84
C TYR A 74 -5.50 2.60 17.21
N ARG A 75 -5.61 1.57 16.36
CA ARG A 75 -6.43 0.37 16.64
C ARG A 75 -5.97 -0.41 17.87
N LYS A 76 -4.67 -0.39 18.20
CA LYS A 76 -4.10 -1.11 19.35
C LYS A 76 -4.15 -0.33 20.66
N ARG A 77 -3.92 0.99 20.62
CA ARG A 77 -3.68 1.83 21.80
C ARG A 77 -4.72 2.93 22.02
N GLY A 78 -5.66 3.12 21.09
CA GLY A 78 -6.55 4.29 21.09
C GLY A 78 -5.83 5.58 20.68
N GLY A 79 -6.46 6.73 20.89
CA GLY A 79 -5.90 8.06 20.60
C GLY A 79 -6.52 8.76 19.37
N GLN A 80 -5.76 9.62 18.71
CA GLN A 80 -6.25 10.37 17.54
C GLN A 80 -6.17 9.51 16.27
N ARG A 81 -7.29 9.40 15.54
CA ARG A 81 -7.32 8.68 14.26
C ARG A 81 -6.47 9.43 13.22
N PRO A 82 -5.51 8.77 12.56
CA PRO A 82 -4.72 9.41 11.51
C PRO A 82 -5.61 9.76 10.32
N LYS A 83 -5.25 10.84 9.62
CA LYS A 83 -5.88 11.29 8.38
C LYS A 83 -4.86 11.14 7.25
N ILE A 84 -5.35 10.76 6.07
CA ILE A 84 -4.57 10.75 4.83
C ILE A 84 -4.95 11.96 3.99
#